data_AF-A0A0F9RIJ3-F1
#
_entry.id   AF-A0A0F9RIJ3-F1
#
_cell.length_a   1.000
_cell.length_b   1.000
_cell.length_c   1.000
_cell.angle_alpha   90.00
_cell.angle_beta   90.00
_cell.angle_gamma   90.00
#
_symmetry.space_group_name_H-M   'P 1'
#
loop_
_entity.id
_entity.type
_entity.pdbx_description
1 polymer ?
#
loop_
_entity_poly.entity_id
_entity_poly.type
_entity_poly.pdbx_seq_one_letter_code
_entity_poly.pdbx_strand_id
1 'polypeptide(L)' 'MKEFKDKVAVITGAGSGIGFALAERCALEGMKVMLADIINAIK' A
#
# COMPACT_ATOMS: atom_id res chain seq x y z
N MET A 1 -4.56 2.33 21.54
CA MET A 1 -4.67 1.63 20.23
C MET A 1 -4.53 2.68 19.14
N LYS A 2 -3.71 2.48 18.10
CA LYS A 2 -3.70 3.42 16.96
C LYS A 2 -4.88 3.04 16.06
N GLU A 3 -5.82 3.97 15.87
CA GLU A 3 -6.89 3.79 14.87
C GLU A 3 -6.32 4.02 13.47
N PHE A 4 -6.54 3.04 12.59
CA PHE A 4 -6.12 3.06 11.18
C PHE A 4 -7.27 3.35 10.23
N LYS A 5 -8.52 3.05 10.63
CA LYS A 5 -9.72 3.32 9.84
C LYS A 5 -9.75 4.76 9.32
N ASP A 6 -10.15 4.91 8.06
CA ASP A 6 -10.29 6.20 7.34
C ASP A 6 -8.99 6.99 7.11
N LYS A 7 -7.84 6.51 7.59
CA LYS A 7 -6.53 7.08 7.28
C LYS A 7 -6.06 6.68 5.89
N VAL A 8 -5.10 7.42 5.36
CA VAL A 8 -4.50 7.17 4.04
C VAL A 8 -3.16 6.47 4.20
N ALA A 9 -2.98 5.34 3.51
CA ALA A 9 -1.69 4.68 3.31
C ALA A 9 -1.22 4.90 1.88
N VAL A 10 -0.04 5.51 1.71
CA VAL A 10 0.63 5.65 0.39
C VAL A 10 1.79 4.67 0.36
N ILE A 11 1.77 3.73 -0.57
CA ILE A 11 2.73 2.62 -0.61
C ILE A 11 3.41 2.62 -1.97
N THR A 12 4.73 2.80 -1.96
CA THR A 12 5.59 2.67 -3.14
C THR A 12 6.12 1.23 -3.27
N GLY A 13 6.37 0.75 -4.49
CA GLY A 13 6.77 -0.66 -4.69
C GLY A 13 5.64 -1.66 -4.39
N ALA A 14 4.39 -1.23 -4.57
CA ALA A 14 3.19 -1.97 -4.18
C ALA A 14 2.65 -2.96 -5.23
N GLY A 15 3.33 -3.11 -6.37
CA GLY A 15 2.93 -3.95 -7.49
C GLY A 15 3.16 -5.43 -7.25
N SER A 16 4.03 -5.80 -6.30
CA SER A 16 4.25 -7.19 -5.91
C SER A 16 4.90 -7.31 -4.52
N GLY A 17 5.09 -8.54 -4.06
CA GLY A 17 5.88 -8.85 -2.86
C GLY A 17 5.39 -8.14 -1.60
N ILE A 18 6.34 -7.58 -0.85
CA ILE A 18 6.07 -6.96 0.46
C ILE A 18 5.17 -5.73 0.34
N GLY A 19 5.37 -4.89 -0.68
CA GLY A 19 4.56 -3.68 -0.86
C GLY A 19 3.09 -4.02 -1.13
N PHE A 20 2.84 -5.06 -1.93
CA PHE A 20 1.49 -5.56 -2.15
C PHE A 20 0.85 -6.16 -0.89
N ALA A 21 1.59 -7.01 -0.16
CA ALA A 21 1.08 -7.60 1.09
C ALA A 21 0.77 -6.54 2.15
N LEU A 22 1.59 -5.49 2.23
CA LEU A 22 1.35 -4.37 3.13
C LEU A 22 0.10 -3.58 2.72
N ALA A 23 -0.11 -3.36 1.42
CA ALA A 23 -1.30 -2.71 0.90
C ALA A 23 -2.58 -3.47 1.23
N GLU A 24 -2.57 -4.79 1.06
CA GLU A 24 -3.67 -5.68 1.49
C GLU A 24 -3.95 -5.51 2.97
N ARG A 25 -2.92 -5.57 3.82
CA ARG A 25 -3.10 -5.41 5.26
C ARG A 25 -3.68 -4.04 5.61
N CYS A 26 -3.18 -2.96 5.01
CA CYS A 26 -3.71 -1.60 5.24
C CYS A 26 -5.19 -1.49 4.82
N ALA A 27 -5.58 -2.09 3.70
CA ALA A 27 -6.97 -2.11 3.26
C ALA A 27 -7.87 -2.87 4.26
N LEU A 28 -7.42 -4.02 4.76
CA LEU A 28 -8.14 -4.80 5.78
C LEU A 28 -8.31 -4.06 7.11
N GLU A 29 -7.38 -3.17 7.45
CA GLU A 29 -7.46 -2.27 8.63
C GLU A 29 -8.39 -1.06 8.39
N GLY A 30 -9.06 -0.97 7.23
CA GLY A 30 -10.02 0.09 6.89
C GLY A 30 -9.37 1.39 6.42
N MET A 31 -8.11 1.34 5.98
CA MET A 31 -7.43 2.49 5.40
C MET A 31 -7.86 2.72 3.94
N LYS A 32 -7.78 3.96 3.49
CA LYS A 32 -7.75 4.30 2.06
C LYS A 32 -6.33 4.08 1.56
N VAL A 33 -6.16 3.28 0.52
CA VAL A 33 -4.82 2.87 0.07
C VAL A 33 -4.53 3.44 -1.32
N MET A 34 -3.39 4.11 -1.46
CA MET A 34 -2.81 4.54 -2.72
C MET A 34 -1.59 3.66 -3.02
N LEU A 35 -1.60 3.00 -4.17
CA LEU A 35 -0.51 2.16 -4.65
C LEU A 35 0.27 2.92 -5.72
N ALA A 36 1.59 2.98 -5.57
CA ALA A 36 2.50 3.53 -6.56
C ALA A 36 3.59 2.50 -6.87
N ASP A 37 3.68 2.06 -8.11
CA ASP A 37 4.73 1.13 -8.55
C ASP A 37 5.14 1.44 -9.99
N ILE A 38 6.35 1.06 -10.34
CA ILE A 38 6.92 1.13 -11.69
C ILE A 38 7.59 -0.22 -11.99
N ILE A 39 7.09 -0.91 -13.02
CA ILE A 39 7.61 -2.24 -13.39
C ILE A 39 8.95 -2.13 -14.15
N ASN A 40 9.15 -1.04 -14.89
CA ASN A 40 10.36 -0.78 -15.66
C ASN A 40 10.80 0.67 -15.46
N ALA A 41 11.57 0.90 -14.40
CA ALA A 41 12.02 2.24 -14.05
C ALA A 41 13.12 2.78 -14.99
N ILE A 42 13.97 1.89 -15.50
CA ILE A 42 15.12 2.22 -16.34
C ILE A 42 15.36 1.04 -17.28
N LYS A 43 15.50 1.32 -18.59
CA LYS A 43 16.04 0.40 -19.59
C LYS A 43 17.48 0.77 -19.88
#